data_AF-A0A482VYM5-F1
#
_entry.id   AF-A0A482VYM5-F1
#
_cell.length_a   1.000
_cell.length_b   1.000
_cell.length_c   1.000
_cell.angle_alpha   90.00
_cell.angle_beta   90.00
_cell.angle_gamma   90.00
#
_symmetry.space_group_name_H-M   'P 1'
#
loop_
_entity.id
_entity.type
_entity.pdbx_description
1 polymer ?
#
loop_
_entity_poly.entity_id
_entity_poly.type
_entity_poly.pdbx_seq_one_letter_code
_entity_poly.pdbx_strand_id
1 'polypeptide(L)'
;MSTLASFLLMALAATLFEQGAALRCYSCDASCEVSKAAQKECGQHIGSNQEAFCTTEVPKGKETSGEAIRKCAIALKGKELACPQNSACTNCTSDLCNGGPSVGTTEAPSIGSHVTPSAGDMAQ
;
A
#
# COMPACT_ATOMS: atom_id res chain seq x y z
N MET A 1 -9.25 -41.60 37.33
CA MET A 1 -8.15 -40.96 36.57
C MET A 1 -8.52 -40.98 35.09
N SER A 2 -8.18 -39.93 34.35
CA SER A 2 -8.27 -39.83 32.88
C SER A 2 -9.54 -39.19 32.26
N THR A 3 -9.86 -37.95 32.66
CA THR A 3 -10.71 -37.03 31.89
C THR A 3 -9.95 -35.80 31.36
N LEU A 4 -8.63 -35.75 31.56
CA LEU A 4 -7.80 -34.57 31.24
C LEU A 4 -7.25 -34.55 29.80
N ALA A 5 -7.44 -35.62 29.02
CA ALA A 5 -6.81 -35.74 27.70
C ALA A 5 -7.55 -34.99 26.57
N SER A 6 -8.81 -34.59 26.77
CA SER A 6 -9.64 -34.04 25.68
C SER A 6 -9.59 -32.51 25.54
N PHE A 7 -9.01 -31.77 26.49
CA PHE A 7 -8.95 -30.30 26.39
C PHE A 7 -7.70 -29.77 25.67
N LEU A 8 -6.66 -30.60 25.47
CA LEU A 8 -5.41 -30.13 24.85
C LEU A 8 -5.46 -30.03 23.31
N LEU A 9 -6.44 -30.65 22.64
CA LEU A 9 -6.53 -30.70 21.19
C LEU A 9 -7.24 -29.50 20.54
N MET A 10 -7.94 -28.66 21.30
CA MET A 10 -8.60 -27.47 20.74
C MET A 10 -7.71 -26.23 20.64
N ALA A 11 -6.50 -26.23 21.22
CA ALA A 11 -5.63 -25.05 21.22
C ALA A 11 -4.73 -24.91 19.98
N LEU A 12 -4.64 -25.93 19.11
CA LEU A 12 -3.70 -25.92 17.97
C LEU A 12 -4.27 -25.38 16.64
N ALA A 13 -5.53 -24.98 16.58
CA ALA A 13 -6.16 -24.53 15.32
C ALA A 13 -6.09 -23.01 15.07
N ALA A 14 -5.57 -22.22 16.01
CA ALA A 14 -5.60 -20.75 15.93
C ALA A 14 -4.42 -20.11 15.16
N THR A 15 -3.47 -20.88 14.62
CA THR A 15 -2.35 -20.33 13.83
C THR A 15 -2.66 -20.21 12.33
N LEU A 16 -3.93 -20.27 11.94
CA LEU A 16 -4.34 -20.23 10.54
C LEU A 16 -4.37 -18.79 10.03
N PHE A 17 -3.29 -18.45 9.33
CA PHE A 17 -3.22 -17.43 8.29
C PHE A 17 -3.60 -16.00 8.72
N GLU A 18 -2.59 -15.21 9.07
CA GLU A 18 -2.61 -13.79 8.70
C GLU A 18 -2.59 -13.70 7.17
N GLN A 19 -3.75 -13.88 6.53
CA GLN A 19 -3.92 -13.43 5.15
C GLN A 19 -3.84 -11.91 5.19
N GLY A 20 -2.68 -11.36 4.82
CA GLY A 20 -2.56 -9.92 4.61
C GLY A 20 -3.67 -9.50 3.67
N ALA A 21 -4.49 -8.53 4.08
CA ALA A 21 -5.60 -8.04 3.27
C ALA A 21 -5.06 -7.61 1.90
N ALA A 22 -5.68 -8.11 0.84
CA ALA A 22 -5.28 -7.78 -0.52
C ALA A 22 -5.61 -6.31 -0.81
N LEU A 23 -4.60 -5.53 -1.20
CA LEU A 23 -4.75 -4.15 -1.60
C LEU A 23 -5.36 -4.09 -3.01
N ARG A 24 -6.43 -3.35 -3.24
CA ARG A 24 -6.97 -3.15 -4.59
C ARG A 24 -6.38 -1.90 -5.23
N CYS A 25 -5.94 -2.00 -6.49
CA CYS A 25 -5.39 -0.86 -7.24
C CYS A 25 -5.99 -0.75 -8.64
N TYR A 26 -5.99 0.45 -9.21
CA TYR A 26 -6.17 0.62 -10.66
C TYR A 26 -4.92 0.12 -11.40
N SER A 27 -5.11 -0.47 -12.57
CA SER A 27 -4.05 -1.06 -13.38
C SER A 27 -4.30 -0.87 -14.88
N CYS A 28 -3.24 -0.48 -15.60
CA CYS A 28 -3.21 -0.52 -17.06
C CYS A 28 -1.80 -0.85 -17.58
N ASP A 29 -1.75 -1.58 -18.70
CA ASP A 29 -0.50 -2.05 -19.31
C ASP A 29 0.26 -0.92 -20.02
N ALA A 30 -0.49 0.07 -20.52
CA ALA A 30 0.02 1.33 -21.08
C ALA A 30 -0.63 2.52 -20.37
N SER A 31 -0.11 3.72 -20.60
CA SER A 31 -0.68 4.96 -20.07
C SER A 31 -2.16 5.06 -20.40
N CYS A 32 -3.00 5.28 -19.39
CA CYS A 32 -4.44 5.28 -19.54
C CYS A 32 -5.12 6.31 -18.62
N GLU A 33 -6.34 6.71 -18.98
CA GLU A 33 -7.25 7.39 -18.05
C GLU A 33 -7.74 6.40 -16.97
N VAL A 34 -7.98 6.89 -15.76
CA VAL A 34 -8.48 6.05 -14.64
C VAL A 34 -9.78 5.32 -14.98
N SER A 35 -10.66 5.95 -15.78
CA SER A 35 -11.94 5.38 -16.23
C SER A 35 -11.78 4.13 -17.11
N LYS A 36 -10.60 3.97 -17.72
CA LYS A 36 -10.25 2.83 -18.58
C LYS A 36 -9.36 1.80 -17.86
N ALA A 37 -8.93 2.09 -16.64
CA ALA A 37 -8.07 1.21 -15.88
C ALA A 37 -8.86 0.03 -15.29
N ALA A 38 -8.29 -1.17 -15.36
CA ALA A 38 -8.83 -2.33 -14.65
C ALA A 38 -8.57 -2.18 -13.14
N GLN A 39 -9.40 -2.80 -12.30
CA GLN A 39 -9.09 -2.94 -10.88
C GLN A 39 -8.49 -4.32 -10.64
N LYS A 40 -7.36 -4.37 -9.92
CA LYS A 40 -6.66 -5.63 -9.59
C LYS A 40 -6.36 -5.70 -8.11
N GLU A 41 -6.43 -6.90 -7.56
CA GLU A 41 -5.97 -7.20 -6.21
C GLU A 41 -4.45 -7.41 -6.22
N CYS A 42 -3.77 -6.80 -5.26
CA CYS A 42 -2.34 -6.82 -5.05
C CYS A 42 -2.07 -7.43 -3.66
N GLY A 43 -1.00 -8.20 -3.51
CA GLY A 43 -0.55 -8.61 -2.18
C GLY A 43 -1.21 -9.85 -1.57
N GLN A 44 -2.06 -10.60 -2.30
CA GLN A 44 -2.74 -11.80 -1.76
C GLN A 44 -1.78 -12.88 -1.22
N HIS A 45 -0.57 -12.97 -1.76
CA HIS A 45 0.42 -13.98 -1.41
C HIS A 45 1.83 -13.40 -1.26
N ILE A 46 1.98 -12.36 -0.45
CA ILE A 46 3.30 -11.74 -0.18
C ILE A 46 3.85 -12.17 1.17
N GLY A 47 5.18 -12.20 1.29
CA GLY A 47 5.85 -12.56 2.54
C GLY A 47 5.62 -11.53 3.64
N SER A 48 5.79 -11.92 4.91
CA SER A 48 5.60 -11.04 6.08
C SER A 48 6.47 -9.78 6.10
N ASN A 49 7.59 -9.80 5.39
CA ASN A 49 8.52 -8.66 5.22
C ASN A 49 8.27 -7.84 3.96
N GLN A 50 7.20 -8.13 3.23
CA GLN A 50 6.81 -7.42 2.03
C GLN A 50 5.56 -6.57 2.28
N GLU A 51 5.36 -5.59 1.41
CA GLU A 51 4.22 -4.70 1.41
C GLU A 51 3.80 -4.42 -0.04
N ALA A 52 2.49 -4.35 -0.27
CA ALA A 52 1.91 -4.04 -1.57
C ALA A 52 1.57 -2.54 -1.65
N PHE A 53 1.77 -1.96 -2.83
CA PHE A 53 1.54 -0.54 -3.11
C PHE A 53 0.76 -0.40 -4.42
N CYS A 54 -0.14 0.57 -4.47
CA CYS A 54 -0.62 1.11 -5.73
C CYS A 54 0.36 2.17 -6.21
N THR A 55 0.78 2.10 -7.47
CA THR A 55 1.66 3.10 -8.07
C THR A 55 0.99 3.83 -9.23
N THR A 56 1.40 5.08 -9.41
CA THR A 56 1.12 5.90 -10.58
C THR A 56 2.45 6.37 -11.14
N GLU A 57 2.64 6.20 -12.44
CA GLU A 57 3.81 6.66 -13.19
C GLU A 57 3.34 7.58 -14.32
N VAL A 58 3.86 8.80 -14.33
CA VAL A 58 3.56 9.84 -15.32
C VAL A 58 4.86 10.18 -16.06
N PRO A 59 4.96 9.94 -17.37
CA PRO A 59 6.13 10.37 -18.14
C PRO A 59 6.32 11.89 -18.05
N LYS A 60 7.57 12.34 -17.89
CA LYS A 60 7.90 13.77 -17.87
C LYS A 60 7.45 14.44 -19.18
N GLY A 61 6.81 15.59 -19.08
CA GLY A 61 6.21 16.32 -20.21
C GLY A 61 4.81 15.83 -20.62
N LYS A 62 4.20 14.90 -19.86
CA LYS A 62 2.82 14.40 -20.05
C LYS A 62 1.93 14.63 -18.83
N GLU A 63 2.33 15.48 -17.91
CA GLU A 63 1.67 15.72 -16.62
C GLU A 63 0.21 16.20 -16.79
N THR A 64 -0.08 16.93 -17.86
CA THR A 64 -1.42 17.48 -18.12
C THR A 64 -2.34 16.55 -18.92
N SER A 65 -1.89 15.35 -19.32
CA SER A 65 -2.70 14.47 -20.18
C SER A 65 -3.87 13.81 -19.43
N GLY A 66 -3.83 13.76 -18.09
CA GLY A 66 -4.75 12.95 -17.28
C GLY A 66 -4.52 11.44 -17.42
N GLU A 67 -3.58 11.03 -18.27
CA GLU A 67 -3.18 9.64 -18.48
C GLU A 67 -1.99 9.31 -17.59
N ALA A 68 -1.96 8.10 -17.06
CA ALA A 68 -0.82 7.58 -16.33
C ALA A 68 -0.76 6.07 -16.43
N ILE A 69 0.44 5.53 -16.24
CA ILE A 69 0.63 4.11 -16.05
C ILE A 69 0.33 3.80 -14.58
N ARG A 70 -0.62 2.89 -14.33
CA ARG A 70 -1.05 2.50 -12.98
C ARG A 70 -0.77 1.02 -12.75
N LYS A 71 -0.15 0.67 -11.64
CA LYS A 71 0.31 -0.71 -11.38
C LYS A 71 0.20 -1.09 -9.90
N CYS A 72 0.17 -2.39 -9.64
CA CYS A 72 0.55 -2.96 -8.35
C CYS A 72 2.08 -3.02 -8.27
N ALA A 73 2.64 -2.72 -7.11
CA ALA A 73 4.04 -2.99 -6.80
C ALA A 73 4.17 -3.71 -5.45
N ILE A 74 5.20 -4.54 -5.31
CA ILE A 74 5.53 -5.22 -4.05
C ILE A 74 6.97 -4.83 -3.70
N ALA A 75 7.19 -4.32 -2.50
CA ALA A 75 8.51 -3.99 -1.98
C ALA A 75 8.74 -4.66 -0.63
N LEU A 76 10.01 -4.70 -0.19
CA LEU A 76 10.31 -4.97 1.21
C LEU A 76 9.85 -3.78 2.07
N LYS A 77 9.32 -4.06 3.26
CA LYS A 77 8.92 -3.01 4.21
C LYS A 77 10.08 -2.04 4.45
N GLY A 78 9.80 -0.74 4.35
CA GLY A 78 10.79 0.32 4.51
C GLY A 78 11.76 0.49 3.32
N LYS A 79 11.55 -0.20 2.19
CA LYS A 79 12.28 0.05 0.95
C LYS A 79 11.45 0.88 -0.01
N GLU A 80 12.12 1.83 -0.66
CA GLU A 80 11.51 2.67 -1.68
C GLU A 80 11.34 1.90 -3.00
N LEU A 81 10.28 2.22 -3.73
CA LEU A 81 10.02 1.69 -5.06
C LEU A 81 10.86 2.42 -6.10
N ALA A 82 11.44 1.68 -7.05
CA ALA A 82 12.17 2.28 -8.16
C ALA A 82 11.21 3.09 -9.06
N CYS A 83 11.60 4.34 -9.37
CA CYS A 83 10.93 5.18 -10.35
C CYS A 83 11.83 5.39 -11.58
N PRO A 84 11.33 5.20 -12.82
CA PRO A 84 12.10 5.52 -14.02
C PRO A 84 12.55 6.99 -14.06
N GLN A 85 13.79 7.25 -14.49
CA GLN A 85 14.38 8.60 -14.48
C GLN A 85 13.59 9.65 -15.28
N ASN A 86 12.83 9.22 -16.29
CA ASN A 86 12.02 10.07 -17.16
C ASN A 86 10.54 10.09 -16.77
N SER A 87 10.21 9.68 -15.55
CA SER A 87 8.85 9.66 -15.02
C SER A 87 8.78 10.34 -13.65
N ALA A 88 7.60 10.82 -13.30
CA ALA A 88 7.23 11.15 -11.93
C ALA A 88 6.38 9.99 -11.39
N CYS A 89 6.74 9.46 -10.21
CA CYS A 89 6.04 8.36 -9.60
C CYS A 89 5.44 8.76 -8.26
N THR A 90 4.22 8.29 -8.00
CA THR A 90 3.59 8.33 -6.68
C THR A 90 3.17 6.92 -6.28
N ASN A 91 3.11 6.67 -4.97
CA ASN A 91 2.65 5.41 -4.41
C ASN A 91 1.75 5.64 -3.19
N CYS A 92 0.91 4.65 -2.89
CA CYS A 92 -0.02 4.68 -1.77
C CYS A 92 -0.46 3.25 -1.41
N THR A 93 -0.99 3.06 -0.19
CA THR A 93 -1.26 1.75 0.42
C THR A 93 -2.72 1.54 0.83
N SER A 94 -3.65 2.35 0.28
CA SER A 94 -5.10 2.19 0.49
C SER A 94 -5.82 1.82 -0.80
N ASP A 95 -6.97 1.17 -0.68
CA ASP A 95 -7.70 0.69 -1.86
C ASP A 95 -7.99 1.81 -2.88
N LEU A 96 -7.67 1.52 -4.13
CA LEU A 96 -7.91 2.33 -5.32
C LEU A 96 -7.30 3.76 -5.25
N CYS A 97 -6.34 3.97 -4.37
CA CYS A 97 -5.74 5.28 -4.08
C CYS A 97 -4.99 5.90 -5.28
N ASN A 98 -4.55 5.07 -6.23
CA ASN A 98 -3.90 5.53 -7.45
C ASN A 98 -4.90 6.04 -8.53
N GLY A 99 -6.15 6.30 -8.14
CA GLY A 99 -7.17 6.89 -8.99
C GLY A 99 -7.18 8.42 -9.04
N GLY A 100 -6.45 9.09 -8.14
CA GLY A 100 -6.37 10.56 -8.08
C GLY A 100 -5.77 11.21 -9.35
N PRO A 101 -5.96 12.53 -9.53
CA PRO A 101 -5.41 13.24 -10.69
C PRO A 101 -3.89 13.10 -10.73
N SER A 102 -3.38 12.82 -11.92
CA SER A 102 -1.97 12.52 -12.20
C SER A 102 -1.08 13.77 -12.12
N VAL A 103 -0.95 14.46 -10.98
CA VAL A 103 -0.01 15.59 -10.88
C VAL A 103 0.53 15.85 -9.48
N GLY A 104 1.86 15.79 -9.38
CA GLY A 104 2.67 16.95 -8.98
C GLY A 104 2.28 17.69 -7.71
N THR A 105 2.24 17.00 -6.57
CA THR A 105 2.51 17.64 -5.28
C THR A 105 3.49 16.75 -4.50
N THR A 106 4.69 17.30 -4.33
CA THR A 106 5.64 16.89 -3.31
C THR A 106 4.94 16.77 -1.97
N GLU A 107 4.72 15.54 -1.51
CA GLU A 107 4.80 15.14 -0.11
C GLU A 107 4.83 13.61 -0.09
N ALA A 108 6.03 13.06 0.13
CA ALA A 108 6.15 11.66 0.53
C ALA A 108 5.28 11.44 1.78
N PRO A 109 4.43 10.40 1.84
CA PRO A 109 3.80 10.06 3.10
C PRO A 109 4.89 9.59 4.06
N SER A 110 5.28 10.48 4.95
CA SER A 110 6.10 10.13 6.10
C SER A 110 5.24 9.25 6.99
N ILE A 111 5.58 7.96 7.02
CA ILE A 111 5.07 7.00 7.98
C ILE A 111 5.38 7.53 9.39
N GLY A 112 4.32 7.75 10.17
CA GLY A 112 4.29 7.64 11.63
C GLY A 112 5.35 8.37 12.44
N SER A 113 4.91 9.38 13.20
CA SER A 113 5.36 9.52 14.58
C SER A 113 4.21 10.00 15.45
N HIS A 114 3.71 9.05 16.24
CA HIS A 114 3.14 9.27 17.56
C HIS A 114 3.84 10.46 18.24
N VAL A 115 3.13 11.57 18.43
CA VAL A 115 3.45 12.53 19.49
C VAL A 115 2.21 12.67 20.35
N THR A 116 2.31 12.03 21.50
CA THR A 116 1.46 12.08 22.68
C THR A 116 1.09 13.52 23.06
N PRO A 117 -0.15 13.82 23.49
CA PRO A 117 -0.45 15.11 24.11
C PRO A 117 0.20 15.13 25.49
N SER A 118 1.26 15.93 25.68
CA SER A 118 1.71 16.30 27.02
C SER A 118 0.97 17.55 27.47
N ALA A 119 0.13 17.38 28.49
CA ALA A 119 -0.34 18.44 29.34
C ALA A 119 0.80 18.91 30.29
N GLY A 120 0.85 20.20 30.58
CA GLY A 120 1.85 20.88 31.44
C GLY A 120 2.69 21.86 30.61
N ASP A 121 2.86 23.14 30.92
CA ASP A 121 2.71 23.85 32.19
C ASP A 121 2.47 25.35 31.96
N MET A 122 1.84 25.95 32.95
CA MET A 122 1.59 27.37 33.09
C MET A 122 2.88 28.15 33.39
N ALA A 123 2.80 29.47 33.17
CA ALA A 123 3.67 30.54 33.68
C ALA A 123 4.99 30.80 32.94
N GLN A 124 5.04 31.95 32.26
CA GLN A 124 5.71 33.17 32.74
C GLN A 124 5.12 34.41 32.07
#